data_AF-A0A2A8VFU4-F1
#
_entry.id   AF-A0A2A8VFU4-F1
#
_cell.length_a   1.000
_cell.length_b   1.000
_cell.length_c   1.000
_cell.angle_alpha   90.00
_cell.angle_beta   90.00
_cell.angle_gamma   90.00
#
_symmetry.space_group_name_H-M   'P 1'
#
loop_
_entity.id
_entity.type
_entity.pdbx_description
1 polymer ?
#
loop_
_entity_poly.entity_id
_entity_poly.type
_entity_poly.pdbx_seq_one_letter_code
_entity_poly.pdbx_strand_id
1 'polypeptide(L)'
;MTSESQEIQRLKQEVKELKEKLAQSEELIKDISAPIIPSIIPETILIPITGRLTPERFEMIISKILDFSYGGDINTIIVDFSAISEKEIGEIDIFGTYIHNMANAIGLMGIETLFVGFTPALTQVMINSGVRELQGIKSFLTFRTALQYLMREKDMEFQKVNP
;
A
#
# COMPACT_ATOMS: atom_id res chain seq x y z
N MET A 1 26.25 47.92 -3.20
CA MET A 1 26.90 46.61 -3.42
C MET A 1 26.85 45.71 -2.17
N THR A 2 26.94 46.22 -0.94
CA THR A 2 26.91 45.38 0.29
C THR A 2 25.52 44.85 0.66
N SER A 3 24.44 45.63 0.52
CA SER A 3 23.09 45.16 0.91
C SER A 3 22.53 44.09 -0.03
N GLU A 4 22.77 44.20 -1.34
CA GLU A 4 22.34 43.18 -2.32
C GLU A 4 23.04 41.85 -2.09
N SER A 5 24.33 41.88 -1.75
CA SER A 5 25.09 40.66 -1.44
C SER A 5 24.62 40.01 -0.14
N GLN A 6 24.29 40.83 0.88
CA GLN A 6 23.70 40.36 2.13
C GLN A 6 22.30 39.77 1.94
N GLU A 7 21.45 40.40 1.13
CA GLU A 7 20.11 39.92 0.81
C GLU A 7 20.17 38.59 0.03
N ILE A 8 21.08 38.47 -0.94
CA ILE A 8 21.32 37.22 -1.67
C ILE A 8 21.79 36.12 -0.72
N GLN A 9 22.68 36.41 0.24
CA GLN A 9 23.12 35.42 1.22
C GLN A 9 21.98 34.97 2.12
N ARG A 10 21.13 35.90 2.60
CA ARG A 10 19.95 35.59 3.39
C ARG A 10 18.97 34.71 2.64
N LEU A 11 18.64 35.05 1.40
CA LEU A 11 17.75 34.26 0.54
C LEU A 11 18.32 32.86 0.27
N LYS A 12 19.64 32.73 0.06
CA LYS A 12 20.29 31.42 -0.10
C LYS A 12 20.17 30.57 1.16
N GLN A 13 20.34 31.17 2.33
CA GLN A 13 20.19 30.48 3.61
C GLN A 13 18.74 30.04 3.84
N GLU A 14 17.77 30.90 3.56
CA GLU A 14 16.34 30.58 3.67
C GLU A 14 15.93 29.46 2.71
N VAL A 15 16.40 29.49 1.45
CA VAL A 15 16.18 28.39 0.49
C VAL A 15 16.79 27.08 0.98
N LYS A 16 17.97 27.13 1.60
CA LYS A 16 18.61 25.92 2.17
C LYS A 16 17.76 25.33 3.29
N GLU A 17 17.32 26.16 4.23
CA GLU A 17 16.47 25.73 5.36
C GLU A 17 15.13 25.17 4.89
N LEU A 18 14.52 25.79 3.88
CA LEU A 18 13.27 25.28 3.27
C LEU A 18 13.48 23.93 2.59
N LYS A 19 14.61 23.73 1.89
CA LYS A 19 14.94 22.43 1.27
C LYS A 19 15.16 21.33 2.32
N GLU A 20 15.83 21.65 3.43
CA GLU A 20 16.04 20.70 4.52
C GLU A 20 14.71 20.30 5.18
N LYS A 21 13.82 21.27 5.44
CA LYS A 21 12.47 20.99 5.96
C LYS A 21 11.61 20.17 4.99
N LEU A 22 11.72 20.44 3.69
CA LEU A 22 11.02 19.68 2.67
C LEU A 22 11.49 18.22 2.66
N ALA A 23 12.81 18.00 2.65
CA ALA A 23 13.38 16.65 2.69
C ALA A 23 12.93 15.87 3.94
N GLN A 24 12.95 16.50 5.12
CA GLN A 24 12.45 15.88 6.35
C GLN A 24 10.95 15.54 6.27
N SER A 25 10.15 16.41 5.66
CA SER A 25 8.72 16.17 5.48
C SER A 25 8.46 15.02 4.50
N GLU A 26 9.24 14.94 3.41
CA GLU A 26 9.17 13.84 2.44
C GLU A 26 9.56 12.50 3.07
N GLU A 27 10.57 12.47 3.94
CA GLU A 27 10.97 11.28 4.68
C GLU A 27 9.88 10.83 5.65
N LEU A 28 9.30 11.76 6.43
CA LEU A 28 8.16 11.46 7.31
C LEU A 28 6.95 10.91 6.53
N ILE A 29 6.67 11.49 5.34
CA ILE A 29 5.59 11.01 4.46
C ILE A 29 5.88 9.58 3.97
N LYS A 30 7.13 9.26 3.65
CA LYS A 30 7.52 7.89 3.27
C LYS A 30 7.36 6.91 4.42
N ASP A 31 7.73 7.27 5.64
CA ASP A 31 7.61 6.37 6.80
C ASP A 31 6.14 6.00 7.10
N ILE A 32 5.23 6.98 7.03
CA ILE A 32 3.79 6.75 7.22
C ILE A 32 3.11 6.16 5.99
N SER A 33 3.78 6.11 4.84
CA SER A 33 3.19 5.56 3.63
C SER A 33 3.01 4.04 3.77
N ALA A 34 1.76 3.59 3.61
CA ALA A 34 1.33 2.20 3.78
C ALA A 34 1.75 1.62 5.17
N PRO A 35 1.00 1.93 6.24
CA PRO A 35 1.25 1.36 7.55
C PRO A 35 1.01 -0.17 7.51
N ILE A 36 1.81 -0.92 8.24
CA ILE A 36 1.61 -2.36 8.40
C ILE A 36 0.90 -2.60 9.73
N ILE A 37 -0.29 -3.21 9.68
CA ILE A 37 -1.14 -3.42 10.85
C ILE A 37 -1.30 -4.93 11.06
N PRO A 38 -0.84 -5.49 12.19
CA PRO A 38 -1.09 -6.89 12.53
C PRO A 38 -2.60 -7.17 12.64
N SER A 39 -3.04 -8.28 12.06
CA SER A 39 -4.43 -8.72 12.16
C SER A 39 -4.67 -9.49 13.47
N ILE A 40 -5.94 -9.57 13.86
CA ILE A 40 -6.42 -10.50 14.88
C ILE A 40 -6.41 -11.96 14.40
N ILE A 41 -6.33 -12.18 13.09
CA ILE A 41 -6.13 -13.50 12.49
C ILE A 41 -4.64 -13.81 12.51
N PRO A 42 -4.20 -14.98 13.01
CA PRO A 42 -2.80 -15.36 13.06
C PRO A 42 -2.10 -15.23 11.70
N GLU A 43 -0.82 -14.85 11.75
CA GLU A 43 0.08 -14.81 10.58
C GLU A 43 -0.41 -13.91 9.45
N THR A 44 -1.29 -12.97 9.77
CA THR A 44 -1.95 -12.08 8.82
C THR A 44 -1.65 -10.62 9.13
N ILE A 45 -1.32 -9.83 8.11
CA ILE A 45 -1.20 -8.36 8.20
C ILE A 45 -2.16 -7.65 7.25
N LEU A 46 -2.51 -6.41 7.60
CA LEU A 46 -3.30 -5.47 6.81
C LEU A 46 -2.45 -4.27 6.42
N ILE A 47 -2.58 -3.85 5.16
CA ILE A 47 -1.87 -2.71 4.58
C ILE A 47 -2.88 -1.81 3.88
N PRO A 48 -3.35 -0.73 4.53
CA PRO A 48 -4.23 0.23 3.91
C PRO A 48 -3.45 1.17 2.99
N ILE A 49 -3.92 1.28 1.76
CA ILE A 49 -3.38 2.16 0.74
C ILE A 49 -4.22 3.44 0.72
N THR A 50 -3.58 4.57 0.95
CA THR A 50 -4.25 5.88 1.03
C THR A 50 -3.46 6.94 0.27
N GLY A 51 -4.12 7.92 -0.35
CA GLY A 51 -3.46 8.99 -1.10
C GLY A 51 -2.86 8.54 -2.44
N ARG A 52 -2.17 9.44 -3.14
CA ARG A 52 -1.74 9.22 -4.54
C ARG A 52 -0.77 8.05 -4.69
N LEU A 53 -1.08 7.13 -5.59
CA LEU A 53 -0.37 5.90 -5.85
C LEU A 53 0.38 6.00 -7.18
N THR A 54 1.65 6.37 -7.12
CA THR A 54 2.56 6.43 -8.27
C THR A 54 3.31 5.10 -8.43
N PRO A 55 3.95 4.84 -9.59
CA PRO A 55 4.82 3.68 -9.79
C PRO A 55 5.86 3.49 -8.70
N GLU A 56 6.57 4.56 -8.33
CA GLU A 56 7.63 4.52 -7.31
C GLU A 56 7.06 4.15 -5.94
N ARG A 57 5.81 4.59 -5.67
CA ARG A 57 5.12 4.27 -4.43
C ARG A 57 4.72 2.79 -4.39
N PHE A 58 4.31 2.21 -5.52
CA PHE A 58 4.04 0.77 -5.60
C PHE A 58 5.29 -0.05 -5.26
N GLU A 59 6.43 0.28 -5.86
CA GLU A 59 7.71 -0.42 -5.60
C GLU A 59 8.11 -0.30 -4.13
N MET A 60 8.00 0.90 -3.55
CA MET A 60 8.30 1.13 -2.13
C MET A 60 7.40 0.29 -1.21
N ILE A 61 6.10 0.19 -1.53
CA ILE A 61 5.16 -0.62 -0.75
C ILE A 61 5.52 -2.10 -0.84
N ILE A 62 5.82 -2.61 -2.04
CA ILE A 62 6.27 -3.99 -2.22
C ILE A 62 7.54 -4.24 -1.41
N SER A 63 8.58 -3.40 -1.52
CA SER A 63 9.82 -3.57 -0.74
C SER A 63 9.54 -3.62 0.76
N LYS A 64 8.76 -2.67 1.28
CA LYS A 64 8.39 -2.61 2.69
C LYS A 64 7.66 -3.87 3.16
N ILE A 65 6.80 -4.44 2.31
CA ILE A 65 6.11 -5.71 2.58
C ILE A 65 7.09 -6.87 2.67
N LEU A 66 7.97 -7.00 1.68
CA LEU A 66 8.93 -8.10 1.63
C LEU A 66 9.89 -8.03 2.83
N ASP A 67 10.40 -6.84 3.13
CA ASP A 67 11.31 -6.59 4.25
C ASP A 67 10.65 -6.87 5.61
N PHE A 68 9.39 -6.44 5.80
CA PHE A 68 8.66 -6.70 7.05
C PHE A 68 8.30 -8.17 7.21
N SER A 69 7.96 -8.85 6.11
CA SER A 69 7.61 -10.27 6.14
C SER A 69 8.84 -11.15 6.34
N TYR A 70 10.04 -10.63 6.04
CA TYR A 70 11.28 -11.33 6.28
C TYR A 70 11.58 -11.44 7.79
N GLY A 71 11.50 -12.67 8.31
CA GLY A 71 11.80 -12.99 9.72
C GLY A 71 10.58 -13.03 10.65
N GLY A 72 9.37 -12.79 10.14
CA GLY A 72 8.12 -12.99 10.87
C GLY A 72 7.35 -14.22 10.37
N ASP A 73 6.47 -14.76 11.22
CA ASP A 73 5.52 -15.80 10.82
C ASP A 73 4.32 -15.16 10.10
N ILE A 74 4.54 -14.65 8.88
CA ILE A 74 3.50 -14.06 8.04
C ILE A 74 3.26 -14.99 6.85
N ASN A 75 2.01 -15.44 6.65
CA ASN A 75 1.60 -16.21 5.48
C ASN A 75 0.42 -15.60 4.74
N THR A 76 -0.17 -14.51 5.24
CA THR A 76 -1.24 -13.79 4.56
C THR A 76 -1.07 -12.27 4.68
N ILE A 77 -1.27 -11.57 3.57
CA ILE A 77 -1.28 -10.11 3.51
C ILE A 77 -2.60 -9.65 2.91
N ILE A 78 -3.25 -8.70 3.57
CA ILE A 78 -4.43 -8.03 3.03
C ILE A 78 -4.04 -6.61 2.61
N VAL A 79 -4.24 -6.27 1.35
CA VAL A 79 -3.99 -4.93 0.81
C VAL A 79 -5.32 -4.23 0.57
N ASP A 80 -5.55 -3.12 1.28
CA ASP A 80 -6.83 -2.42 1.29
C ASP A 80 -6.81 -1.15 0.43
N PHE A 81 -7.58 -1.19 -0.65
CA PHE A 81 -7.75 -0.12 -1.64
C PHE A 81 -9.05 0.68 -1.43
N SER A 82 -9.75 0.51 -0.30
CA SER A 82 -11.03 1.19 -0.03
C SER A 82 -10.95 2.72 -0.08
N ALA A 83 -9.77 3.29 0.14
CA ALA A 83 -9.51 4.73 0.04
C ALA A 83 -8.89 5.17 -1.30
N ILE A 84 -8.82 4.27 -2.30
CA ILE A 84 -8.23 4.52 -3.61
C ILE A 84 -9.32 4.50 -4.68
N SER A 85 -9.43 5.60 -5.42
CA SER A 85 -10.20 5.73 -6.64
C SER A 85 -9.28 6.00 -7.83
N GLU A 86 -9.85 6.13 -9.03
CA GLU A 86 -9.10 6.49 -10.23
C GLU A 86 -8.27 7.78 -10.07
N LYS A 87 -8.73 8.73 -9.23
CA LYS A 87 -8.05 10.01 -9.01
C LYS A 87 -6.72 9.88 -8.28
N GLU A 88 -6.61 8.87 -7.44
CA GLU A 88 -5.41 8.62 -6.66
C GLU A 88 -4.39 7.82 -7.48
N ILE A 89 -4.75 7.20 -8.61
CA ILE A 89 -3.82 6.41 -9.40
C ILE A 89 -3.04 7.30 -10.35
N GLY A 90 -1.71 7.27 -10.24
CA GLY A 90 -0.83 8.06 -11.09
C GLY A 90 -0.82 7.61 -12.55
N GLU A 91 -0.83 6.29 -12.78
CA GLU A 91 -0.78 5.66 -14.11
C GLU A 91 -1.84 4.55 -14.20
N ILE A 92 -3.05 4.94 -14.61
CA ILE A 92 -4.24 4.07 -14.57
C ILE A 92 -4.14 2.89 -15.56
N ASP A 93 -3.55 3.10 -16.73
CA ASP A 93 -3.52 2.12 -17.82
C ASP A 93 -2.70 0.86 -17.48
N ILE A 94 -1.78 0.98 -16.53
CA ILE A 94 -0.89 -0.11 -16.10
C ILE A 94 -1.14 -0.53 -14.65
N PHE A 95 -2.23 -0.07 -14.05
CA PHE A 95 -2.60 -0.42 -12.68
C PHE A 95 -2.72 -1.94 -12.48
N GLY A 96 -3.31 -2.67 -13.45
CA GLY A 96 -3.39 -4.13 -13.40
C GLY A 96 -2.03 -4.82 -13.36
N THR A 97 -1.05 -4.29 -14.10
CA THR A 97 0.33 -4.78 -14.07
C THR A 97 0.96 -4.61 -12.69
N TYR A 98 0.73 -3.47 -12.02
CA TYR A 98 1.25 -3.24 -10.67
C TYR A 98 0.64 -4.19 -9.64
N ILE A 99 -0.67 -4.40 -9.68
CA ILE A 99 -1.34 -5.35 -8.80
C ILE A 99 -0.84 -6.78 -9.04
N HIS A 100 -0.70 -7.19 -10.30
CA HIS A 100 -0.15 -8.49 -10.66
C HIS A 100 1.29 -8.68 -10.17
N ASN A 101 2.16 -7.68 -10.38
CA ASN A 101 3.55 -7.72 -9.93
C ASN A 101 3.66 -7.79 -8.41
N MET A 102 2.83 -7.03 -7.68
CA MET A 102 2.76 -7.11 -6.22
C MET A 102 2.38 -8.52 -5.75
N ALA A 103 1.30 -9.08 -6.30
CA ALA A 103 0.84 -10.43 -5.95
C ALA A 103 1.92 -11.48 -6.23
N ASN A 104 2.59 -11.40 -7.38
CA ASN A 104 3.66 -12.33 -7.74
C ASN A 104 4.89 -12.18 -6.84
N ALA A 105 5.36 -10.96 -6.58
CA ALA A 105 6.54 -10.72 -5.76
C ALA A 105 6.34 -11.26 -4.34
N ILE A 106 5.17 -11.01 -3.75
CA ILE A 106 4.80 -11.51 -2.42
C ILE A 106 4.59 -13.04 -2.46
N GLY A 107 3.94 -13.55 -3.51
CA GLY A 107 3.72 -14.98 -3.70
C GLY A 107 5.01 -15.79 -3.83
N LEU A 108 6.09 -15.20 -4.36
CA LEU A 108 7.42 -15.82 -4.38
C LEU A 108 8.01 -16.05 -2.97
N MET A 109 7.58 -15.29 -1.97
CA MET A 109 7.91 -15.56 -0.56
C MET A 109 7.02 -16.64 0.07
N GLY A 110 6.07 -17.22 -0.69
CA GLY A 110 5.10 -18.18 -0.18
C GLY A 110 3.95 -17.56 0.61
N ILE A 111 3.73 -16.25 0.46
CA ILE A 111 2.73 -15.49 1.20
C ILE A 111 1.51 -15.23 0.31
N GLU A 112 0.31 -15.54 0.82
CA GLU A 112 -0.93 -15.26 0.10
C GLU A 112 -1.27 -13.76 0.17
N THR A 113 -1.60 -13.16 -0.97
CA THR A 113 -2.06 -11.76 -1.04
C THR A 113 -3.56 -11.70 -1.31
N LEU A 114 -4.30 -11.01 -0.45
CA LEU A 114 -5.73 -10.72 -0.60
C LEU A 114 -5.93 -9.23 -0.87
N PHE A 115 -6.62 -8.89 -1.95
CA PHE A 115 -6.96 -7.50 -2.28
C PHE A 115 -8.36 -7.18 -1.79
N VAL A 116 -8.55 -6.02 -1.15
CA VAL A 116 -9.88 -5.58 -0.71
C VAL A 116 -10.18 -4.15 -1.12
N GLY A 117 -11.47 -3.81 -1.20
CA GLY A 117 -11.90 -2.43 -1.38
C GLY A 117 -11.76 -1.87 -2.80
N PHE A 118 -11.55 -2.71 -3.81
CA PHE A 118 -11.63 -2.25 -5.19
C PHE A 118 -13.02 -1.68 -5.49
N THR A 119 -13.04 -0.41 -5.91
CA THR A 119 -14.26 0.23 -6.37
C THR A 119 -14.70 -0.35 -7.71
N PRO A 120 -15.99 -0.20 -8.12
CA PRO A 120 -16.44 -0.64 -9.44
C PRO A 120 -15.61 -0.05 -10.58
N ALA A 121 -15.20 1.22 -10.46
CA ALA A 121 -14.35 1.93 -11.40
C ALA A 121 -12.98 1.26 -11.53
N LEU A 122 -12.28 1.02 -10.41
CA LEU A 122 -11.01 0.29 -10.41
C LEU A 122 -11.13 -1.15 -10.94
N THR A 123 -12.27 -1.79 -10.68
CA THR A 123 -12.52 -3.14 -11.21
C THR A 123 -12.58 -3.12 -12.74
N GLN A 124 -13.18 -2.10 -13.36
CA GLN A 124 -13.17 -1.93 -14.81
C GLN A 124 -11.76 -1.69 -15.35
N VAL A 125 -10.96 -0.87 -14.66
CA VAL A 125 -9.54 -0.66 -15.01
C VAL A 125 -8.76 -1.98 -15.01
N MET A 126 -8.94 -2.79 -13.96
CA MET A 126 -8.32 -4.12 -13.85
C MET A 126 -8.73 -5.05 -14.99
N ILE A 127 -10.02 -5.08 -15.34
CA ILE A 127 -10.53 -5.89 -16.46
C ILE A 127 -9.90 -5.46 -17.80
N ASN A 128 -9.76 -4.16 -18.00
CA ASN A 128 -9.20 -3.60 -19.23
C ASN A 128 -7.67 -3.82 -19.35
N SER A 129 -6.99 -4.13 -18.26
CA SER A 129 -5.55 -4.40 -18.25
C SER A 129 -5.19 -5.74 -18.91
N GLY A 130 -6.13 -6.69 -18.96
CA GLY A 130 -5.95 -8.00 -19.60
C GLY A 130 -6.12 -9.19 -18.65
N VAL A 131 -6.38 -10.36 -19.23
CA VAL A 131 -6.68 -11.59 -18.46
C VAL A 131 -5.46 -12.12 -17.71
N ARG A 132 -4.24 -11.89 -18.24
CA ARG A 132 -3.01 -12.38 -17.63
C ARG A 132 -2.78 -11.71 -16.27
N GLU A 133 -3.06 -10.43 -16.20
CA GLU A 133 -2.92 -9.57 -15.03
C GLU A 133 -3.91 -9.99 -13.93
N LEU A 134 -5.05 -10.58 -14.30
CA LEU A 134 -6.07 -11.07 -13.37
C LEU A 134 -5.80 -12.46 -12.80
N GLN A 135 -4.88 -13.24 -13.40
CA GLN A 135 -4.59 -14.59 -12.90
C GLN A 135 -3.94 -14.53 -11.52
N GLY A 136 -4.47 -15.32 -10.59
CA GLY A 136 -3.97 -15.38 -9.21
C GLY A 136 -4.42 -14.23 -8.31
N ILE A 137 -5.17 -13.25 -8.83
CA ILE A 137 -5.73 -12.18 -8.00
C ILE A 137 -6.91 -12.73 -7.21
N LYS A 138 -6.77 -12.75 -5.89
CA LYS A 138 -7.84 -13.06 -4.95
C LYS A 138 -8.32 -11.78 -4.29
N SER A 139 -9.59 -11.44 -4.50
CA SER A 139 -10.15 -10.18 -4.01
C SER A 139 -11.47 -10.34 -3.27
N PHE A 140 -11.74 -9.41 -2.35
CA PHE A 140 -12.98 -9.30 -1.62
C PHE A 140 -13.50 -7.86 -1.62
N LEU A 141 -14.81 -7.69 -1.48
CA LEU A 141 -15.40 -6.36 -1.45
C LEU A 141 -14.89 -5.52 -0.26
N THR A 142 -14.70 -6.15 0.90
CA THR A 142 -14.32 -5.46 2.14
C THR A 142 -13.28 -6.24 2.93
N PHE A 143 -12.54 -5.54 3.79
CA PHE A 143 -11.68 -6.16 4.80
C PHE A 143 -12.44 -7.18 5.67
N ARG A 144 -13.68 -6.85 6.08
CA ARG A 144 -14.54 -7.75 6.86
C ARG A 144 -14.77 -9.09 6.15
N THR A 145 -15.09 -9.06 4.86
CA THR A 145 -15.33 -10.28 4.09
C THR A 145 -14.06 -11.11 3.90
N ALA A 146 -12.90 -10.46 3.76
CA ALA A 146 -11.61 -11.16 3.73
C ALA A 146 -11.28 -11.82 5.07
N LEU A 147 -11.54 -11.14 6.20
CA LEU A 147 -11.38 -11.75 7.52
C LEU A 147 -12.31 -12.96 7.71
N GLN A 148 -13.57 -12.85 7.32
CA GLN A 148 -14.51 -13.98 7.38
C GLN A 148 -14.05 -15.18 6.54
N TYR A 149 -13.42 -14.91 5.40
CA TYR A 149 -12.80 -15.95 4.58
C TYR A 149 -11.64 -16.62 5.32
N LEU A 150 -10.68 -15.85 5.83
CA LEU A 150 -9.51 -16.38 6.54
C LEU A 150 -9.87 -17.11 7.82
N MET A 151 -10.89 -16.65 8.54
CA MET A 151 -11.41 -17.34 9.70
C MET A 151 -11.89 -18.74 9.36
N ARG A 152 -12.58 -18.92 8.23
CA ARG A 152 -13.02 -20.25 7.78
C ARG A 152 -11.84 -21.13 7.37
N GLU A 153 -10.84 -20.58 6.69
CA GLU A 153 -9.63 -21.33 6.31
C GLU A 153 -8.81 -21.80 7.51
N LYS A 154 -8.77 -21.00 8.58
CA LYS A 154 -8.01 -21.29 9.79
C LYS A 154 -8.85 -21.90 10.93
N ASP A 155 -10.07 -22.38 10.62
CA ASP A 155 -11.00 -22.97 11.59
C ASP A 155 -11.25 -22.08 12.84
N MET A 156 -11.38 -20.77 12.62
CA MET A 156 -11.63 -19.77 13.65
C MET A 156 -13.07 -19.25 13.61
N GLU A 157 -13.60 -18.91 14.79
CA GLU A 157 -14.91 -18.25 14.92
C GLU A 157 -14.88 -17.10 15.92
N PHE A 158 -15.73 -16.11 15.71
CA PHE A 158 -15.95 -15.06 16.71
C PHE A 158 -16.97 -15.55 17.72
N GLN A 159 -16.56 -15.65 18.98
CA GLN A 159 -17.48 -15.92 20.08
C GLN A 159 -17.95 -14.61 20.70
N LYS A 160 -19.27 -14.40 20.75
CA LYS A 160 -19.84 -13.31 21.53
C LYS A 160 -19.70 -13.67 23.01
N VAL A 161 -18.89 -12.91 23.74
CA VAL A 161 -18.86 -12.98 25.20
C VAL A 161 -20.08 -12.23 25.70
N ASN A 162 -20.99 -12.91 26.40
CA ASN A 162 -22.03 -12.24 27.17
C ASN A 162 -21.40 -11.82 28.50
N PRO A 163 -21.21 -10.50 28.76
CA PRO A 163 -20.68 -10.01 30.03
C PRO A 163 -21.67 -10.22 31.19
#